data_AF-A0AAV4QR24-F1
#
_entry.id   AF-A0AAV4QR24-F1
#
_cell.length_a   1.000
_cell.length_b   1.000
_cell.length_c   1.000
_cell.angle_alpha   90.00
_cell.angle_beta   90.00
_cell.angle_gamma   90.00
#
_symmetry.space_group_name_H-M   'P 1'
#
loop_
_entity.id
_entity.type
_entity.pdbx_description
1 polymer ?
#
loop_
_entity_poly.entity_id
_entity_poly.type
_entity_poly.pdbx_seq_one_letter_code
_entity_poly.pdbx_strand_id
1 'polypeptide(L)'
;MFRSRTKIRLLTEDLYRISNMLHARTLQKKMMKICIWLYGLFVISGSAFLEVTIFRSGMVTYTIDLMRNSEIIPAHLKEIYADILNVNYAFTILLANGFFTILPGYYFFVCCCMKQFFLRFERKSKVLIAHDDYQRILEIYKEMNETMIKMEDFLNLPIFVTVINTLVTLFWYGFSFVFVINGNSVLGIFFSVGFMQYFVLLLMILPSAAAANQAAATAREIVLSLPGWFPKRYSIIKLHVCRSFKPKTALTLWNIYRIDKSMLISAIGTLISYGILLGTLGSVQSSDDKKIFTVFLLLLITLTPAAAANQSAALARGIVLSLPAWFPKGYRIIKLHVRRKFMHKTALTLWKIYRIDNSLLISAISTLISYGILVGTLGRVQNSNSEH
;
A
#
# COMPACT_ATOMS: atom_id res chain seq x y z
N MET A 1 -2.47 5.87 -22.03
CA MET A 1 -1.16 6.46 -21.65
C MET A 1 -1.11 8.00 -21.78
N PHE A 2 -1.64 8.63 -22.84
CA PHE A 2 -1.57 10.08 -23.04
C PHE A 2 -2.24 10.94 -21.95
N ARG A 3 -3.41 10.56 -21.43
CA ARG A 3 -4.09 11.27 -20.31
C ARG A 3 -3.28 11.29 -19.01
N SER A 4 -2.38 10.32 -18.82
CA SER A 4 -1.49 10.23 -17.65
C SER A 4 -0.32 11.21 -17.75
N ARG A 5 0.25 11.42 -18.96
CA ARG A 5 1.38 12.35 -19.17
C ARG A 5 1.01 13.79 -18.81
N THR A 6 -0.17 14.26 -19.21
CA THR A 6 -0.64 15.61 -18.87
C THR A 6 -0.83 15.79 -17.37
N LYS A 7 -1.41 14.79 -16.68
CA LYS A 7 -1.59 14.81 -15.22
C LYS A 7 -0.25 14.81 -14.48
N ILE A 8 0.72 14.01 -14.93
CA ILE A 8 2.08 13.97 -14.35
C ILE A 8 2.78 15.32 -14.52
N ARG A 9 2.66 15.94 -15.70
CA ARG A 9 3.23 17.27 -15.95
C ARG A 9 2.62 18.32 -15.04
N LEU A 10 1.28 18.35 -14.93
CA LEU A 10 0.57 19.27 -14.04
C LEU A 10 0.99 19.08 -12.57
N LEU A 11 1.07 17.84 -12.09
CA LEU A 11 1.53 17.57 -10.72
C LEU A 11 2.99 18.04 -10.52
N THR A 12 3.85 17.85 -11.51
CA THR A 12 5.25 18.27 -11.43
C THR A 12 5.39 19.81 -11.42
N GLU A 13 4.55 20.51 -12.20
CA GLU A 13 4.47 21.98 -12.19
C GLU A 13 3.95 22.50 -10.85
N ASP A 14 2.92 21.88 -10.26
CA ASP A 14 2.40 22.21 -8.93
C ASP A 14 3.48 22.00 -7.84
N LEU A 15 4.19 20.87 -7.87
CA LEU A 15 5.32 20.59 -6.96
C LEU A 15 6.46 21.61 -7.13
N TYR A 16 6.74 22.03 -8.36
CA TYR A 16 7.75 23.05 -8.64
C TYR A 16 7.34 24.42 -8.11
N ARG A 17 6.06 24.78 -8.24
CA ARG A 17 5.51 26.03 -7.71
C ARG A 17 5.63 26.07 -6.18
N ILE A 18 5.22 25.00 -5.49
CA ILE A 18 5.35 24.87 -4.03
C ILE A 18 6.82 24.98 -3.59
N SER A 19 7.73 24.35 -4.34
CA SER A 19 9.17 24.44 -4.08
C SER A 19 9.69 25.87 -4.10
N ASN A 20 9.27 26.66 -5.09
CA ASN A 20 9.65 28.07 -5.19
C ASN A 20 9.08 28.88 -4.01
N MET A 21 7.81 28.67 -3.64
CA MET A 21 7.20 29.33 -2.47
C MET A 21 7.95 29.02 -1.16
N LEU A 22 8.43 27.79 -1.00
CA LEU A 22 9.18 27.32 0.18
C LEU A 22 10.69 27.58 0.12
N HIS A 23 11.21 28.21 -0.95
CA HIS A 23 12.65 28.41 -1.18
C HIS A 23 13.46 27.10 -1.04
N ALA A 24 12.92 26.01 -1.61
CA ALA A 24 13.43 24.66 -1.41
C ALA A 24 14.33 24.10 -2.53
N ARG A 25 14.67 24.92 -3.53
CA ARG A 25 15.29 24.49 -4.79
C ARG A 25 16.53 23.62 -4.64
N THR A 26 17.51 24.02 -3.83
CA THR A 26 18.84 23.38 -3.79
C THR A 26 18.81 21.99 -3.15
N LEU A 27 18.10 21.83 -2.03
CA LEU A 27 18.02 20.54 -1.34
C LEU A 27 17.12 19.55 -2.09
N GLN A 28 16.01 20.03 -2.67
CA GLN A 28 15.11 19.18 -3.43
C GLN A 28 15.80 18.61 -4.67
N LYS A 29 16.58 19.44 -5.38
CA LYS A 29 17.33 18.97 -6.57
C LYS A 29 18.38 17.91 -6.21
N LYS A 30 19.06 18.04 -5.06
CA LYS A 30 20.03 17.04 -4.57
C LYS A 30 19.34 15.74 -4.13
N MET A 31 18.33 15.81 -3.25
CA MET A 31 17.61 14.61 -2.82
C MET A 31 16.89 13.92 -3.97
N MET A 32 16.29 14.67 -4.90
CA MET A 32 15.63 14.12 -6.08
C MET A 32 16.60 13.33 -6.94
N LYS A 33 17.80 13.87 -7.21
CA LYS A 33 18.83 13.14 -7.96
C LYS A 33 19.23 11.85 -7.26
N ILE A 34 19.46 11.89 -5.95
CA ILE A 34 19.89 10.72 -5.18
C ILE A 34 18.79 9.66 -5.12
N CYS A 35 17.54 10.03 -4.81
CA CYS A 35 16.43 9.07 -4.74
C CYS A 35 16.15 8.42 -6.10
N ILE A 36 16.16 9.20 -7.19
CA ILE A 36 15.96 8.66 -8.55
C ILE A 36 17.13 7.75 -8.94
N TRP A 37 18.38 8.13 -8.62
CA TRP A 37 19.54 7.28 -8.89
C TRP A 37 19.53 5.98 -8.11
N LEU A 38 19.30 6.02 -6.80
CA LEU A 38 19.23 4.82 -5.96
C LEU A 38 18.08 3.91 -6.40
N TYR A 39 16.93 4.50 -6.72
CA TYR A 39 15.78 3.76 -7.21
C TYR A 39 16.06 3.09 -8.57
N GLY A 40 16.59 3.86 -9.53
CA GLY A 40 16.94 3.34 -10.85
C GLY A 40 18.00 2.25 -10.76
N LEU A 41 19.03 2.44 -9.94
CA LEU A 41 20.09 1.45 -9.74
C LEU A 41 19.54 0.16 -9.12
N PHE A 42 18.66 0.25 -8.13
CA PHE A 42 18.03 -0.91 -7.51
C PHE A 42 17.10 -1.67 -8.47
N VAL A 43 16.32 -0.95 -9.27
CA VAL A 43 15.42 -1.56 -10.25
C VAL A 43 16.19 -2.24 -11.37
N ILE A 44 17.20 -1.56 -11.94
CA ILE A 44 18.01 -2.09 -13.03
C ILE A 44 18.81 -3.31 -12.56
N SER A 45 19.44 -3.23 -11.37
CA SER A 45 20.20 -4.36 -10.84
C SER A 45 19.31 -5.54 -10.48
N GLY A 46 18.17 -5.31 -9.83
CA GLY A 46 17.23 -6.37 -9.46
C GLY A 46 16.60 -7.06 -10.67
N SER A 47 16.16 -6.29 -11.67
CA SER A 47 15.58 -6.84 -12.90
C SER A 47 16.60 -7.65 -13.71
N ALA A 48 17.79 -7.11 -13.95
CA ALA A 48 18.84 -7.82 -14.67
C ALA A 48 19.26 -9.11 -13.95
N PHE A 49 19.34 -9.07 -12.61
CA PHE A 49 19.67 -10.25 -11.82
C PHE A 49 18.57 -11.33 -11.91
N LEU A 50 17.29 -10.94 -11.83
CA LEU A 50 16.16 -11.86 -12.00
C LEU A 50 16.17 -12.50 -13.40
N GLU A 51 16.48 -11.75 -14.45
CA GLU A 51 16.56 -12.28 -15.81
C GLU A 51 17.68 -13.31 -15.97
N VAL A 52 18.88 -13.00 -15.48
CA VAL A 52 20.02 -13.92 -15.53
C VAL A 52 19.72 -15.21 -14.76
N THR A 53 19.06 -15.10 -13.62
CA THR A 53 18.72 -16.27 -12.78
C THR A 53 17.56 -17.08 -13.36
N ILE A 54 16.58 -16.47 -14.03
CA ILE A 54 15.52 -17.17 -14.77
C ILE A 54 16.12 -17.95 -15.95
N PHE A 55 17.02 -17.33 -16.70
CA PHE A 55 17.69 -18.00 -17.81
C PHE A 55 18.52 -19.19 -17.32
N ARG A 56 19.20 -19.02 -16.18
CA ARG A 56 20.04 -20.07 -15.59
C ARG A 56 19.25 -21.16 -14.87
N SER A 57 18.02 -20.89 -14.42
CA SER A 57 17.23 -21.86 -13.65
C SER A 57 16.64 -22.99 -14.50
N GLY A 58 16.74 -22.91 -15.82
CA GLY A 58 16.26 -23.96 -16.73
C GLY A 58 14.74 -23.97 -16.93
N MET A 59 13.99 -23.06 -16.30
CA MET A 59 12.55 -22.90 -16.50
C MET A 59 12.21 -22.62 -17.97
N VAL A 60 13.02 -21.78 -18.62
CA VAL A 60 12.88 -21.48 -20.04
C VAL A 60 13.30 -22.67 -20.90
N THR A 61 14.34 -23.39 -20.47
CA THR A 61 14.83 -24.61 -21.11
C THR A 61 13.75 -25.70 -21.16
N TYR A 62 12.96 -25.88 -20.09
CA TYR A 62 11.85 -26.84 -20.08
C TYR A 62 10.80 -26.54 -21.17
N THR A 63 10.39 -25.27 -21.32
CA THR A 63 9.47 -24.86 -22.40
C THR A 63 10.08 -25.02 -23.79
N ILE A 64 11.38 -24.77 -23.92
CA ILE A 64 12.11 -24.97 -25.18
C ILE A 64 12.19 -26.45 -25.52
N ASP A 65 12.50 -27.31 -24.55
CA ASP A 65 12.58 -28.76 -24.73
C ASP A 65 11.22 -29.35 -25.12
N LEU A 66 10.14 -28.85 -24.51
CA LEU A 66 8.77 -29.23 -24.90
C LEU A 66 8.48 -28.87 -26.37
N MET A 67 8.89 -27.68 -26.82
CA MET A 67 8.76 -27.29 -28.23
C MET A 67 9.68 -28.09 -29.14
N ARG A 68 10.91 -28.39 -28.69
CA ARG A 68 11.90 -29.15 -29.44
C ARG A 68 11.42 -30.58 -29.71
N ASN A 69 10.68 -31.13 -28.77
CA ASN A 69 10.07 -32.46 -28.86
C ASN A 69 8.72 -32.48 -29.62
N SER A 70 8.16 -31.33 -30.00
CA SER A 70 6.93 -31.30 -30.79
C SER A 70 7.16 -31.76 -32.23
N GLU A 71 6.31 -32.64 -32.75
CA GLU A 71 6.34 -33.11 -34.14
C GLU A 71 5.78 -32.08 -35.13
N ILE A 72 5.08 -31.06 -34.63
CA ILE A 72 4.34 -30.07 -35.42
C ILE A 72 5.28 -29.09 -36.15
N ILE A 73 6.46 -28.82 -35.58
CA ILE A 73 7.37 -27.77 -36.08
C ILE A 73 8.52 -28.41 -36.88
N PRO A 74 8.83 -27.96 -38.11
CA PRO A 74 9.98 -28.42 -38.89
C PRO A 74 11.31 -28.20 -38.17
N ALA A 75 12.25 -29.15 -38.28
CA ALA A 75 13.53 -29.14 -37.53
C ALA A 75 14.35 -27.85 -37.71
N HIS A 76 14.41 -27.29 -38.92
CA HIS A 76 15.16 -26.06 -39.21
C HIS A 76 14.54 -24.79 -38.59
N LEU A 77 13.24 -24.81 -38.27
CA LEU A 77 12.56 -23.68 -37.62
C LEU A 77 12.62 -23.76 -36.10
N LYS A 78 12.86 -24.94 -35.52
CA LYS A 78 12.86 -25.15 -34.06
C LYS A 78 13.88 -24.26 -33.35
N GLU A 79 15.08 -24.11 -33.91
CA GLU A 79 16.13 -23.26 -33.29
C GLU A 79 15.79 -21.78 -33.38
N ILE A 80 15.32 -21.33 -34.55
CA ILE A 80 14.89 -19.93 -34.76
C ILE A 80 13.72 -19.58 -33.82
N TYR A 81 12.73 -20.47 -33.69
CA TYR A 81 11.61 -20.26 -32.76
C TYR A 81 12.04 -20.25 -31.30
N ALA A 82 12.99 -21.10 -30.90
CA ALA A 82 13.51 -21.12 -29.54
C ALA A 82 14.21 -19.79 -29.19
N ASP A 83 15.02 -19.24 -30.11
CA ASP A 83 15.68 -17.96 -29.91
C ASP A 83 14.68 -16.79 -29.87
N ILE A 84 13.69 -16.79 -30.77
CA ILE A 84 12.62 -15.77 -30.76
C ILE A 84 11.82 -15.85 -29.46
N LEU A 85 11.50 -17.06 -28.98
CA LEU A 85 10.76 -17.23 -27.73
C LEU A 85 11.59 -16.73 -26.53
N ASN A 86 12.89 -17.03 -26.49
CA ASN A 86 13.81 -16.54 -25.46
C ASN A 86 13.83 -15.01 -25.41
N VAL A 87 14.03 -14.37 -26.56
CA VAL A 87 14.06 -12.90 -26.67
C VAL A 87 12.71 -12.30 -26.25
N ASN A 88 11.59 -12.89 -26.71
CA ASN A 88 10.26 -12.42 -26.37
C ASN A 88 9.94 -12.57 -24.87
N TYR A 89 10.36 -13.68 -24.26
CA TYR A 89 10.15 -13.94 -22.84
C TYR A 89 10.98 -12.98 -21.97
N ALA A 90 12.27 -12.80 -22.30
CA ALA A 90 13.13 -11.82 -21.64
C ALA A 90 12.55 -10.40 -21.76
N PHE A 91 12.12 -10.02 -22.96
CA PHE A 91 11.52 -8.71 -23.20
C PHE A 91 10.19 -8.52 -22.44
N THR A 92 9.34 -9.53 -22.39
CA THR A 92 8.06 -9.49 -21.66
C THR A 92 8.30 -9.32 -20.16
N ILE A 93 9.28 -10.05 -19.60
CA ILE A 93 9.66 -9.93 -18.19
C ILE A 93 10.24 -8.54 -17.90
N LEU A 94 11.14 -8.06 -18.75
CA LEU A 94 11.74 -6.73 -18.61
C LEU A 94 10.67 -5.64 -18.63
N LEU A 95 9.73 -5.70 -19.58
CA LEU A 95 8.64 -4.74 -19.69
C LEU A 95 7.68 -4.82 -18.51
N ALA A 96 7.30 -6.03 -18.09
CA ALA A 96 6.40 -6.22 -16.96
C ALA A 96 7.06 -5.67 -15.67
N ASN A 97 8.29 -6.11 -15.37
CA ASN A 97 9.04 -5.64 -14.20
C ASN A 97 9.30 -4.13 -14.25
N GLY A 98 9.66 -3.60 -15.42
CA GLY A 98 9.86 -2.17 -15.63
C GLY A 98 8.59 -1.37 -15.33
N PHE A 99 7.44 -1.82 -15.83
CA PHE A 99 6.17 -1.16 -15.57
C PHE A 99 5.77 -1.21 -14.09
N PHE A 100 5.92 -2.37 -13.45
CA PHE A 100 5.59 -2.56 -12.04
C PHE A 100 6.53 -1.84 -11.08
N THR A 101 7.74 -1.49 -11.53
CA THR A 101 8.69 -0.73 -10.71
C THR A 101 8.48 0.77 -10.89
N ILE A 102 8.44 1.30 -12.12
CA ILE A 102 8.36 2.75 -12.37
C ILE A 102 7.25 3.44 -11.55
N LEU A 103 6.07 2.81 -11.45
CA LEU A 103 4.93 3.38 -10.73
C LEU A 103 5.18 3.55 -9.21
N PRO A 104 5.53 2.51 -8.43
CA PRO A 104 5.90 2.67 -7.03
C PRO A 104 7.11 3.58 -6.80
N GLY A 105 8.09 3.59 -7.71
CA GLY A 105 9.20 4.55 -7.66
C GLY A 105 8.73 5.99 -7.75
N TYR A 106 7.84 6.29 -8.70
CA TYR A 106 7.21 7.59 -8.84
C TYR A 106 6.39 7.95 -7.59
N TYR A 107 5.59 7.01 -7.08
CA TYR A 107 4.80 7.24 -5.88
C TYR A 107 5.66 7.56 -4.66
N PHE A 108 6.68 6.74 -4.40
CA PHE A 108 7.65 6.96 -3.33
C PHE A 108 8.29 8.35 -3.43
N PHE A 109 8.68 8.76 -4.64
CA PHE A 109 9.23 10.08 -4.91
C PHE A 109 8.26 11.20 -4.53
N VAL A 110 7.00 11.12 -4.98
CA VAL A 110 6.00 12.15 -4.68
C VAL A 110 5.69 12.19 -3.18
N CYS A 111 5.53 11.04 -2.51
CA CYS A 111 5.35 10.97 -1.06
C CYS A 111 6.51 11.62 -0.30
N CYS A 112 7.76 11.36 -0.72
CA CYS A 112 8.94 11.98 -0.12
C CYS A 112 8.95 13.49 -0.32
N CYS A 113 8.57 13.98 -1.51
CA CYS A 113 8.45 15.42 -1.77
C CYS A 113 7.39 16.07 -0.88
N MET A 114 6.19 15.48 -0.81
CA MET A 114 5.10 15.99 0.02
C MET A 114 5.49 16.02 1.50
N LYS A 115 6.09 14.95 2.02
CA LYS A 115 6.63 14.90 3.38
C LYS A 115 7.59 16.08 3.64
N GLN A 116 8.54 16.31 2.74
CA GLN A 116 9.52 17.40 2.88
C GLN A 116 8.87 18.78 2.81
N PHE A 117 7.86 18.97 1.97
CA PHE A 117 7.10 20.22 1.91
C PHE A 117 6.35 20.48 3.21
N PHE A 118 5.67 19.49 3.78
CA PHE A 118 5.00 19.64 5.08
C PHE A 118 5.98 19.94 6.23
N LEU A 119 7.13 19.27 6.28
CA LEU A 119 8.17 19.53 7.30
C LEU A 119 8.80 20.92 7.16
N ARG A 120 8.88 21.46 5.95
CA ARG A 120 9.37 22.84 5.71
C ARG A 120 8.30 23.86 6.00
N PHE A 121 7.06 23.57 5.63
CA PHE A 121 5.91 24.39 5.96
C PHE A 121 5.83 24.59 7.48
N GLU A 122 5.95 23.52 8.28
CA GLU A 122 5.97 23.62 9.74
C GLU A 122 7.06 24.58 10.25
N ARG A 123 8.29 24.48 9.72
CA ARG A 123 9.39 25.35 10.14
C ARG A 123 9.13 26.80 9.74
N LYS A 124 8.68 27.01 8.51
CA LYS A 124 8.44 28.36 7.95
C LYS A 124 7.21 29.02 8.59
N SER A 125 6.17 28.25 8.93
CA SER A 125 4.97 28.76 9.59
C SER A 125 5.30 29.31 10.97
N LYS A 126 6.19 28.66 11.74
CA LYS A 126 6.63 29.18 13.05
C LYS A 126 7.28 30.56 12.94
N VAL A 127 8.09 30.79 11.89
CA VAL A 127 8.71 32.10 11.63
C VAL A 127 7.69 33.14 11.15
N LEU A 128 6.79 32.75 10.23
CA LEU A 128 5.77 33.65 9.68
C LEU A 128 4.72 34.06 10.73
N ILE A 129 4.39 33.18 11.68
CA ILE A 129 3.53 33.53 12.82
C ILE A 129 4.14 34.67 13.64
N ALA A 130 5.46 34.71 13.80
CA ALA A 130 6.13 35.81 14.49
C ALA A 130 6.09 37.15 13.72
N HIS A 131 5.77 37.12 12.43
CA HIS A 131 5.69 38.30 11.55
C HIS A 131 4.23 38.65 11.18
N ASP A 132 3.24 38.02 11.82
CA ASP A 132 1.81 38.21 11.57
C ASP A 132 1.34 38.01 10.10
N ASP A 133 2.13 37.29 9.28
CA ASP A 133 1.81 37.02 7.86
C ASP A 133 0.94 35.75 7.69
N TYR A 134 -0.25 35.78 8.29
CA TYR A 134 -1.17 34.65 8.32
C TYR A 134 -1.74 34.27 6.94
N GLN A 135 -1.93 35.26 6.07
CA GLN A 135 -2.49 35.05 4.73
C GLN A 135 -1.58 34.15 3.90
N ARG A 136 -0.27 34.40 3.95
CA ARG A 136 0.72 33.60 3.23
C ARG A 136 0.79 32.17 3.74
N ILE A 137 0.65 31.94 5.05
CA ILE A 137 0.61 30.59 5.62
C ILE A 137 -0.58 29.80 5.06
N LEU A 138 -1.76 30.42 5.02
CA LEU A 138 -2.98 29.79 4.53
C LEU A 138 -2.91 29.48 3.03
N GLU A 139 -2.35 30.40 2.24
CA GLU A 139 -2.16 30.21 0.80
C GLU A 139 -1.21 29.05 0.49
N ILE A 140 -0.05 29.00 1.16
CA ILE A 140 0.91 27.88 0.99
C ILE A 140 0.27 26.56 1.38
N TYR A 141 -0.45 26.52 2.51
CA TYR A 141 -1.11 25.30 2.97
C TYR A 141 -2.20 24.84 2.00
N LYS A 142 -3.00 25.78 1.47
CA LYS A 142 -4.05 25.50 0.48
C LYS A 142 -3.47 24.86 -0.78
N GLU A 143 -2.42 25.45 -1.35
CA GLU A 143 -1.76 24.93 -2.56
C GLU A 143 -1.20 23.51 -2.32
N MET A 144 -0.57 23.29 -1.16
CA MET A 144 -0.04 21.98 -0.78
C MET A 144 -1.16 20.94 -0.60
N ASN A 145 -2.27 21.34 0.01
CA ASN A 145 -3.42 20.47 0.23
C ASN A 145 -4.11 20.09 -1.08
N GLU A 146 -4.30 21.04 -1.99
CA GLU A 146 -4.85 20.79 -3.32
C GLU A 146 -3.95 19.86 -4.14
N THR A 147 -2.63 20.05 -4.07
CA THR A 147 -1.67 19.16 -4.73
C THR A 147 -1.73 17.74 -4.18
N MET A 148 -1.90 17.59 -2.86
CA MET A 148 -2.07 16.28 -2.21
C MET A 148 -3.36 15.57 -2.67
N ILE A 149 -4.47 16.30 -2.80
CA ILE A 149 -5.74 15.75 -3.30
C ILE A 149 -5.60 15.29 -4.75
N LYS A 150 -5.01 16.13 -5.63
CA LYS A 150 -4.77 15.75 -7.04
C LYS A 150 -3.89 14.50 -7.15
N MET A 151 -2.88 14.40 -6.30
CA MET A 151 -2.00 13.23 -6.21
C MET A 151 -2.78 11.98 -5.80
N GLU A 152 -3.60 12.10 -4.76
CA GLU A 152 -4.45 11.02 -4.27
C GLU A 152 -5.37 10.52 -5.39
N ASP A 153 -6.18 11.39 -5.99
CA ASP A 153 -7.11 11.05 -7.07
C ASP A 153 -6.44 10.35 -8.26
N PHE A 154 -5.21 10.75 -8.58
CA PHE A 154 -4.47 10.19 -9.71
C PHE A 154 -3.84 8.83 -9.41
N LEU A 155 -3.26 8.66 -8.22
CA LEU A 155 -2.42 7.50 -7.92
C LEU A 155 -3.14 6.42 -7.11
N ASN A 156 -4.32 6.70 -6.55
CA ASN A 156 -5.00 5.82 -5.61
C ASN A 156 -5.17 4.37 -6.09
N LEU A 157 -5.83 4.21 -7.24
CA LEU A 157 -6.12 2.91 -7.87
C LEU A 157 -4.83 2.19 -8.31
N PRO A 158 -3.90 2.84 -9.05
CA PRO A 158 -2.66 2.19 -9.45
C PRO A 158 -1.84 1.66 -8.26
N ILE A 159 -1.69 2.45 -7.19
CA ILE A 159 -0.93 2.00 -6.00
C ILE A 159 -1.63 0.85 -5.30
N PHE A 160 -2.97 0.90 -5.17
CA PHE A 160 -3.73 -0.19 -4.56
C PHE A 160 -3.47 -1.52 -5.27
N VAL A 161 -3.56 -1.52 -6.60
CA VAL A 161 -3.26 -2.71 -7.43
C VAL A 161 -1.81 -3.13 -7.25
N THR A 162 -0.86 -2.19 -7.23
CA THR A 162 0.56 -2.49 -6.99
C THR A 162 0.79 -3.13 -5.62
N VAL A 163 0.17 -2.63 -4.56
CA VAL A 163 0.31 -3.19 -3.20
C VAL A 163 -0.25 -4.62 -3.15
N ILE A 164 -1.44 -4.87 -3.70
CA ILE A 164 -2.01 -6.22 -3.76
C ILE A 164 -1.10 -7.16 -4.55
N ASN A 165 -0.68 -6.73 -5.74
CA ASN A 165 0.22 -7.53 -6.58
C ASN A 165 1.53 -7.84 -5.85
N THR A 166 2.07 -6.88 -5.10
CA THR A 166 3.30 -7.05 -4.32
C THR A 166 3.09 -8.08 -3.21
N LEU A 167 1.97 -8.03 -2.49
CA LEU A 167 1.65 -9.01 -1.43
C LEU A 167 1.48 -10.43 -1.99
N VAL A 168 0.72 -10.59 -3.08
CA VAL A 168 0.51 -11.88 -3.75
C VAL A 168 1.83 -12.45 -4.25
N THR A 169 2.64 -11.62 -4.90
CA THR A 169 3.93 -12.04 -5.46
C THR A 169 4.90 -12.42 -4.35
N LEU A 170 4.97 -11.65 -3.28
CA LEU A 170 5.83 -11.91 -2.14
C LEU A 170 5.46 -13.21 -1.42
N PHE A 171 4.15 -13.49 -1.30
CA PHE A 171 3.65 -14.76 -0.84
C PHE A 171 4.06 -15.91 -1.77
N TRP A 172 3.89 -15.74 -3.09
CA TRP A 172 4.29 -16.75 -4.08
C TRP A 172 5.79 -17.06 -4.04
N TYR A 173 6.64 -16.03 -3.94
CA TYR A 173 8.09 -16.18 -3.80
C TYR A 173 8.46 -16.90 -2.50
N GLY A 174 7.85 -16.52 -1.38
CA GLY A 174 8.07 -17.19 -0.09
C GLY A 174 7.64 -18.65 -0.10
N PHE A 175 6.47 -18.94 -0.69
CA PHE A 175 5.97 -20.30 -0.87
C PHE A 175 6.93 -21.13 -1.75
N SER A 176 7.30 -20.61 -2.92
CA SER A 176 8.19 -21.30 -3.84
C SER A 176 9.58 -21.52 -3.22
N PHE A 177 10.06 -20.56 -2.42
CA PHE A 177 11.30 -20.71 -1.68
C PHE A 177 11.25 -21.90 -0.70
N VAL A 178 10.14 -22.13 -0.01
CA VAL A 178 10.06 -23.25 0.94
C VAL A 178 9.86 -24.59 0.23
N PHE A 179 8.99 -24.66 -0.77
CA PHE A 179 8.52 -25.93 -1.33
C PHE A 179 9.20 -26.38 -2.63
N VAL A 180 9.82 -25.47 -3.39
CA VAL A 180 10.36 -25.77 -4.74
C VAL A 180 11.88 -25.92 -4.74
N ILE A 181 12.60 -25.50 -3.70
CA ILE A 181 14.08 -25.57 -3.61
C ILE A 181 14.57 -27.01 -3.29
N ASN A 182 14.05 -28.03 -3.98
CA ASN A 182 14.55 -29.39 -3.86
C ASN A 182 15.95 -29.50 -4.51
N GLY A 183 16.99 -29.11 -3.77
CA GLY A 183 18.41 -29.30 -4.10
C GLY A 183 19.03 -28.31 -5.10
N ASN A 184 18.25 -27.47 -5.78
CA ASN A 184 18.78 -26.50 -6.74
C ASN A 184 19.09 -25.13 -6.10
N SER A 185 20.37 -24.88 -5.81
CA SER A 185 20.84 -23.63 -5.20
C SER A 185 20.55 -22.38 -6.06
N VAL A 186 20.51 -22.50 -7.38
CA VAL A 186 20.22 -21.39 -8.30
C VAL A 186 18.77 -20.93 -8.16
N LEU A 187 17.82 -21.88 -8.10
CA LEU A 187 16.41 -21.59 -7.87
C LEU A 187 16.18 -20.94 -6.49
N GLY A 188 16.92 -21.38 -5.48
CA GLY A 188 16.83 -20.77 -4.15
C GLY A 188 17.29 -19.32 -4.12
N ILE A 189 18.41 -19.01 -4.79
CA ILE A 189 18.90 -17.64 -4.94
C ILE A 189 17.86 -16.79 -5.70
N PHE A 190 17.29 -17.32 -6.78
CA PHE A 190 16.24 -16.63 -7.55
C PHE A 190 15.04 -16.24 -6.68
N PHE A 191 14.47 -17.20 -5.95
CA PHE A 191 13.29 -16.93 -5.13
C PHE A 191 13.61 -15.99 -3.96
N SER A 192 14.79 -16.11 -3.35
CA SER A 192 15.25 -15.22 -2.29
C SER A 192 15.42 -13.77 -2.76
N VAL A 193 16.05 -13.56 -3.91
CA VAL A 193 16.23 -12.22 -4.47
C VAL A 193 14.89 -11.61 -4.89
N GLY A 194 14.02 -12.41 -5.51
CA GLY A 194 12.64 -11.98 -5.82
C GLY A 194 11.90 -11.55 -4.56
N PHE A 195 11.91 -12.38 -3.51
CA PHE A 195 11.30 -12.06 -2.23
C PHE A 195 11.82 -10.74 -1.64
N MET A 196 13.14 -10.56 -1.59
CA MET A 196 13.76 -9.33 -1.08
C MET A 196 13.37 -8.11 -1.91
N GLN A 197 13.35 -8.23 -3.24
CA GLN A 197 12.97 -7.13 -4.13
C GLN A 197 11.52 -6.67 -3.88
N TYR A 198 10.56 -7.59 -3.85
CA TYR A 198 9.16 -7.24 -3.61
C TYR A 198 8.94 -6.74 -2.17
N PHE A 199 9.70 -7.25 -1.21
CA PHE A 199 9.67 -6.74 0.17
C PHE A 199 10.15 -5.29 0.25
N VAL A 200 11.25 -4.96 -0.43
CA VAL A 200 11.75 -3.58 -0.53
C VAL A 200 10.72 -2.67 -1.22
N LEU A 201 10.05 -3.13 -2.29
CA LEU A 201 8.98 -2.37 -2.94
C LEU A 201 7.83 -2.07 -1.97
N LEU A 202 7.40 -3.05 -1.18
CA LEU A 202 6.37 -2.86 -0.16
C LEU A 202 6.79 -1.82 0.90
N LEU A 203 8.06 -1.88 1.34
CA LEU A 203 8.67 -0.94 2.27
C LEU A 203 8.95 0.45 1.67
N MET A 204 8.99 0.60 0.36
CA MET A 204 9.01 1.93 -0.27
C MET A 204 7.62 2.55 -0.24
N ILE A 205 6.57 1.81 -0.61
CA ILE A 205 5.22 2.34 -0.79
C ILE A 205 4.58 2.72 0.55
N LEU A 206 4.47 1.77 1.49
CA LEU A 206 3.65 1.95 2.70
C LEU A 206 4.24 2.99 3.69
N PRO A 207 5.54 2.93 4.06
CA PRO A 207 6.13 3.87 5.01
C PRO A 207 6.22 5.30 4.47
N SER A 208 6.49 5.48 3.18
CA SER A 208 6.61 6.82 2.60
C SER A 208 5.28 7.56 2.62
N ALA A 209 4.19 6.87 2.26
CA ALA A 209 2.83 7.39 2.34
C ALA A 209 2.40 7.68 3.78
N ALA A 210 2.67 6.76 4.71
CA ALA A 210 2.39 6.97 6.13
C ALA A 210 3.15 8.18 6.70
N ALA A 211 4.42 8.36 6.31
CA ALA A 211 5.22 9.50 6.74
C ALA A 211 4.71 10.83 6.14
N ALA A 212 4.28 10.83 4.87
CA ALA A 212 3.65 12.00 4.25
C ALA A 212 2.33 12.36 4.95
N ASN A 213 1.49 11.36 5.26
CA ASN A 213 0.24 11.53 6.01
C ASN A 213 0.46 12.08 7.42
N GLN A 214 1.50 11.62 8.11
CA GLN A 214 1.86 12.14 9.43
C GLN A 214 2.29 13.61 9.34
N ALA A 215 3.14 13.96 8.37
CA ALA A 215 3.58 15.33 8.17
C ALA A 215 2.42 16.27 7.78
N ALA A 216 1.51 15.80 6.93
CA ALA A 216 0.30 16.53 6.57
C ALA A 216 -0.62 16.79 7.78
N ALA A 217 -0.76 15.79 8.67
CA ALA A 217 -1.53 15.93 9.90
C ALA A 217 -0.91 16.98 10.84
N THR A 218 0.40 16.97 11.04
CA THR A 218 1.10 17.98 11.85
C THR A 218 0.96 19.38 11.26
N ALA A 219 1.16 19.54 9.95
CA ALA A 219 0.97 20.83 9.27
C ALA A 219 -0.47 21.34 9.43
N ARG A 220 -1.44 20.44 9.36
CA ARG A 220 -2.85 20.76 9.58
C ARG A 220 -3.14 21.21 11.00
N GLU A 221 -2.57 20.57 12.00
CA GLU A 221 -2.73 20.96 13.41
C GLU A 221 -2.21 22.38 13.66
N ILE A 222 -1.10 22.75 13.02
CA ILE A 222 -0.58 24.13 13.03
C ILE A 222 -1.60 25.08 12.42
N VAL A 223 -2.16 24.75 11.26
CA VAL A 223 -3.15 25.61 10.59
C VAL A 223 -4.44 25.77 11.40
N LEU A 224 -4.88 24.70 12.07
CA LEU A 224 -6.05 24.73 12.95
C LEU A 224 -5.81 25.48 14.25
N SER A 225 -4.56 25.63 14.70
CA SER A 225 -4.22 26.42 15.88
C SER A 225 -4.09 27.92 15.59
N LEU A 226 -3.78 28.31 14.34
CA LEU A 226 -3.75 29.73 13.89
C LEU A 226 -5.00 30.54 14.29
N PRO A 227 -6.25 30.04 14.12
CA PRO A 227 -7.48 30.61 14.71
C PRO A 227 -7.36 31.18 16.12
N GLY A 228 -6.56 30.57 16.99
CA GLY A 228 -6.35 31.04 18.36
C GLY A 228 -5.53 32.33 18.46
N TRP A 229 -4.74 32.64 17.43
CA TRP A 229 -3.75 33.72 17.39
C TRP A 229 -4.27 34.95 16.63
N PHE A 230 -5.33 34.78 15.82
CA PHE A 230 -5.93 35.91 15.11
C PHE A 230 -6.54 36.94 16.08
N PRO A 231 -6.30 38.25 15.85
CA PRO A 231 -7.05 39.31 16.52
C PRO A 231 -8.56 39.12 16.35
N LYS A 232 -9.34 39.48 17.38
CA LYS A 232 -10.83 39.37 17.39
C LYS A 232 -11.50 39.99 16.14
N ARG A 233 -10.83 40.93 15.47
CA ARG A 233 -11.28 41.61 14.25
C ARG A 233 -11.45 40.68 13.04
N TYR A 234 -10.84 39.49 13.04
CA TYR A 234 -10.86 38.54 11.90
C TYR A 234 -11.74 37.31 12.13
N SER A 235 -12.82 37.43 12.90
CA SER A 235 -13.73 36.33 13.25
C SER A 235 -14.32 35.59 12.03
N ILE A 236 -14.57 36.31 10.94
CA ILE A 236 -15.10 35.76 9.67
C ILE A 236 -14.05 34.88 8.97
N ILE A 237 -12.81 35.36 8.88
CA ILE A 237 -11.70 34.60 8.28
C ILE A 237 -11.42 33.34 9.10
N LYS A 238 -11.43 33.46 10.43
CA LYS A 238 -11.29 32.34 11.36
C LYS A 238 -12.33 31.24 11.11
N LEU A 239 -13.59 31.61 10.90
CA LEU A 239 -14.65 30.66 10.62
C LEU A 239 -14.48 30.00 9.24
N HIS A 240 -14.06 30.77 8.24
CA HIS A 240 -13.79 30.26 6.89
C HIS A 240 -12.64 29.24 6.90
N VAL A 241 -11.51 29.57 7.56
CA VAL A 241 -10.36 28.67 7.72
C VAL A 241 -10.77 27.37 8.42
N CYS A 242 -11.48 27.46 9.56
CA CYS A 242 -11.95 26.26 10.26
C CYS A 242 -12.88 25.38 9.43
N ARG A 243 -13.65 25.95 8.50
CA ARG A 243 -14.59 25.22 7.65
C ARG A 243 -13.91 24.61 6.43
N SER A 244 -13.05 25.38 5.75
CA SER A 244 -12.35 24.98 4.52
C SER A 244 -11.26 23.93 4.78
N PHE A 245 -10.63 23.93 5.98
CA PHE A 245 -9.57 22.97 6.34
C PHE A 245 -10.04 21.88 7.31
N LYS A 246 -11.35 21.72 7.46
CA LYS A 246 -11.99 20.64 8.23
C LYS A 246 -11.95 19.24 7.57
N PRO A 247 -11.96 19.07 6.23
CA PRO A 247 -11.79 17.73 5.67
C PRO A 247 -10.39 17.19 5.98
N LYS A 248 -10.32 15.91 6.37
CA LYS A 248 -9.05 15.19 6.56
C LYS A 248 -8.54 14.79 5.18
N THR A 249 -7.58 15.53 4.65
CA THR A 249 -6.78 15.07 3.52
C THR A 249 -5.70 14.14 4.05
N ALA A 250 -5.74 12.90 3.58
CA ALA A 250 -4.78 11.86 3.92
C ALA A 250 -4.71 10.96 2.71
N LEU A 251 -3.50 10.61 2.26
CA LEU A 251 -3.30 9.61 1.23
C LEU A 251 -3.96 8.31 1.69
N THR A 252 -5.05 7.96 1.02
CA THR A 252 -5.71 6.69 1.20
C THR A 252 -5.27 5.68 0.14
N LEU A 253 -5.50 4.41 0.43
CA LEU A 253 -5.51 3.32 -0.51
C LEU A 253 -6.98 3.00 -0.82
N TRP A 254 -7.37 3.23 -2.07
CA TRP A 254 -8.72 3.19 -2.63
C TRP A 254 -9.79 4.00 -1.88
N ASN A 255 -9.51 5.09 -1.16
CA ASN A 255 -10.49 5.75 -0.26
C ASN A 255 -11.03 4.87 0.88
N ILE A 256 -10.65 3.59 0.94
CA ILE A 256 -11.09 2.64 1.96
C ILE A 256 -10.10 2.63 3.13
N TYR A 257 -8.81 2.79 2.85
CA TYR A 257 -7.74 2.65 3.84
C TYR A 257 -6.94 3.92 3.98
N ARG A 258 -6.84 4.44 5.19
CA ARG A 258 -5.80 5.42 5.47
C ARG A 258 -4.46 4.70 5.57
N ILE A 259 -3.46 5.13 4.79
CA ILE A 259 -2.12 4.55 4.89
C ILE A 259 -1.47 5.06 6.18
N ASP A 260 -1.52 4.22 7.20
CA ASP A 260 -0.93 4.44 8.53
C ASP A 260 0.10 3.33 8.83
N LYS A 261 0.95 3.55 9.85
CA LYS A 261 1.97 2.57 10.28
C LYS A 261 1.37 1.20 10.66
N SER A 262 0.11 1.19 11.11
CA SER A 262 -0.64 -0.02 11.43
C SER A 262 -0.89 -0.91 10.21
N MET A 263 -1.06 -0.33 9.02
CA MET A 263 -1.31 -1.10 7.79
C MET A 263 -0.08 -1.93 7.41
N LEU A 264 1.12 -1.38 7.57
CA LEU A 264 2.38 -2.10 7.35
C LEU A 264 2.52 -3.28 8.33
N ILE A 265 2.29 -3.03 9.62
CA ILE A 265 2.35 -4.08 10.64
C ILE A 265 1.33 -5.18 10.35
N SER A 266 0.11 -4.80 9.94
CA SER A 266 -0.92 -5.76 9.53
C SER A 266 -0.47 -6.59 8.33
N ALA A 267 0.10 -5.97 7.29
CA ALA A 267 0.55 -6.69 6.09
C ALA A 267 1.68 -7.68 6.40
N ILE A 268 2.67 -7.27 7.20
CA ILE A 268 3.76 -8.14 7.65
C ILE A 268 3.20 -9.27 8.53
N GLY A 269 2.31 -8.95 9.47
CA GLY A 269 1.65 -9.93 10.33
C GLY A 269 0.90 -10.98 9.51
N THR A 270 0.14 -10.57 8.50
CA THR A 270 -0.55 -11.51 7.62
C THR A 270 0.42 -12.41 6.89
N LEU A 271 1.51 -11.88 6.34
CA LEU A 271 2.51 -12.68 5.64
C LEU A 271 3.14 -13.75 6.55
N ILE A 272 3.50 -13.37 7.77
CA ILE A 272 4.07 -14.31 8.76
C ILE A 272 3.03 -15.36 9.15
N SER A 273 1.80 -14.96 9.46
CA SER A 273 0.73 -15.89 9.85
C SER A 273 0.44 -16.91 8.75
N TYR A 274 0.39 -16.49 7.48
CA TYR A 274 0.22 -17.43 6.37
C TYR A 274 1.45 -18.32 6.17
N GLY A 275 2.66 -17.78 6.31
CA GLY A 275 3.89 -18.56 6.24
C GLY A 275 3.91 -19.69 7.28
N ILE A 276 3.51 -19.39 8.51
CA ILE A 276 3.37 -20.39 9.57
C ILE A 276 2.27 -21.41 9.21
N LEU A 277 1.10 -20.95 8.78
CA LEU A 277 -0.02 -21.84 8.44
C LEU A 277 0.35 -22.82 7.32
N LEU A 278 1.06 -22.35 6.29
CA LEU A 278 1.55 -23.20 5.21
C LEU A 278 2.63 -24.17 5.68
N GLY A 279 3.56 -23.70 6.51
CA GLY A 279 4.62 -24.55 7.07
C GLY A 279 4.04 -25.68 7.93
N THR A 280 3.00 -25.39 8.72
CA THR A 280 2.33 -26.41 9.55
C THR A 280 1.46 -27.34 8.72
N LEU A 281 0.67 -26.85 7.76
CA LEU A 281 -0.16 -27.69 6.90
C LEU A 281 0.68 -28.63 6.01
N GLY A 282 1.81 -28.15 5.48
CA GLY A 282 2.73 -28.98 4.69
C GLY A 282 3.35 -30.13 5.50
N SER A 283 3.49 -29.98 6.82
CA SER A 283 3.98 -31.05 7.71
C SER A 283 2.91 -32.08 8.06
N VAL A 284 1.63 -31.67 8.12
CA VAL A 284 0.51 -32.52 8.59
C VAL A 284 -0.14 -33.32 7.45
N GLN A 285 0.15 -33.01 6.19
CA GLN A 285 -0.19 -33.90 5.05
C GLN A 285 0.48 -35.29 5.10
N SER A 286 1.29 -35.56 6.13
CA SER A 286 1.75 -36.90 6.50
C SER A 286 0.80 -37.67 7.45
N SER A 287 -0.28 -37.06 7.98
CA SER A 287 -1.20 -37.71 8.93
C SER A 287 -2.57 -37.00 9.07
N ASP A 288 -3.62 -37.59 8.46
CA ASP A 288 -5.09 -37.41 8.69
C ASP A 288 -5.79 -36.04 8.39
N ASP A 289 -6.43 -35.96 7.21
CA ASP A 289 -7.01 -34.74 6.60
C ASP A 289 -8.36 -34.21 7.15
N LYS A 290 -9.12 -34.95 7.97
CA LYS A 290 -10.53 -34.55 8.28
C LYS A 290 -10.73 -33.64 9.48
N LYS A 291 -9.78 -33.53 10.42
CA LYS A 291 -9.98 -32.77 11.66
C LYS A 291 -9.63 -31.29 11.53
N ILE A 292 -8.78 -30.94 10.56
CA ILE A 292 -8.27 -29.58 10.37
C ILE A 292 -9.33 -28.66 9.75
N PHE A 293 -10.16 -29.20 8.85
CA PHE A 293 -11.24 -28.45 8.19
C PHE A 293 -12.30 -27.94 9.19
N THR A 294 -12.63 -28.74 10.21
CA THR A 294 -13.68 -28.41 11.19
C THR A 294 -13.26 -27.30 12.16
N VAL A 295 -11.98 -27.29 12.59
CA VAL A 295 -11.45 -26.23 13.45
C VAL A 295 -11.37 -24.89 12.71
N PHE A 296 -11.05 -24.92 11.42
CA PHE A 296 -10.94 -23.72 10.59
C PHE A 296 -12.31 -23.10 10.24
N LEU A 297 -13.31 -23.94 9.96
CA LEU A 297 -14.70 -23.49 9.73
C LEU A 297 -15.31 -22.83 10.99
N LEU A 298 -15.02 -23.38 12.18
CA LEU A 298 -15.44 -22.80 13.48
C LEU A 298 -14.78 -21.43 13.75
N LEU A 299 -13.54 -21.22 13.33
CA LEU A 299 -12.83 -19.95 13.46
C LEU A 299 -13.38 -18.88 12.50
N LEU A 300 -13.80 -19.28 11.29
CA LEU A 300 -14.38 -18.39 10.27
C LEU A 300 -15.81 -17.94 10.61
N ILE A 301 -16.62 -18.84 11.18
CA ILE A 301 -18.01 -18.56 11.60
C ILE A 301 -18.05 -17.64 12.84
N THR A 302 -17.03 -17.68 13.70
CA THR A 302 -16.97 -16.83 14.90
C THR A 302 -16.45 -15.41 14.63
N LEU A 303 -15.69 -15.19 13.56
CA LEU A 303 -15.09 -13.87 13.22
C LEU A 303 -16.01 -12.96 12.39
N THR A 304 -16.96 -13.52 11.64
CA THR A 304 -17.85 -12.78 10.72
C THR A 304 -18.91 -11.91 11.42
N PRO A 305 -19.58 -12.33 12.51
CA PRO A 305 -20.54 -11.48 13.24
C PRO A 305 -19.88 -10.29 13.95
N ALA A 306 -18.63 -10.45 14.40
CA ALA A 306 -17.88 -9.43 15.13
C ALA A 306 -17.47 -8.24 14.25
N ALA A 307 -17.20 -8.48 12.96
CA ALA A 307 -16.90 -7.43 11.99
C ALA A 307 -18.17 -6.60 11.64
N ALA A 308 -19.32 -7.27 11.46
CA ALA A 308 -20.60 -6.62 11.17
C ALA A 308 -21.11 -5.75 12.34
N ALA A 309 -20.94 -6.21 13.59
CA ALA A 309 -21.29 -5.45 14.80
C ALA A 309 -20.42 -4.19 15.00
N ASN A 310 -19.18 -4.19 14.51
CA ASN A 310 -18.29 -3.03 14.60
C ASN A 310 -18.59 -1.98 13.53
N GLN A 311 -19.02 -2.40 12.34
CA GLN A 311 -19.40 -1.48 11.26
C GLN A 311 -20.66 -0.69 11.64
N SER A 312 -21.65 -1.33 12.28
CA SER A 312 -22.84 -0.65 12.81
C SER A 312 -22.50 0.29 13.99
N ALA A 313 -21.57 -0.08 14.87
CA ALA A 313 -21.11 0.78 15.96
C ALA A 313 -20.31 2.01 15.47
N ALA A 314 -19.48 1.86 14.43
CA ALA A 314 -18.74 2.97 13.83
C ALA A 314 -19.66 3.95 13.08
N LEU A 315 -20.68 3.44 12.40
CA LEU A 315 -21.68 4.23 11.68
C LEU A 315 -22.59 4.98 12.68
N ALA A 316 -22.99 4.34 13.78
CA ALA A 316 -23.69 4.99 14.89
C ALA A 316 -22.85 6.13 15.53
N ARG A 317 -21.53 5.95 15.68
CA ARG A 317 -20.62 7.01 16.17
C ARG A 317 -20.51 8.19 15.19
N GLY A 318 -20.44 7.89 13.89
CA GLY A 318 -20.44 8.91 12.83
C GLY A 318 -21.68 9.79 12.91
N ILE A 319 -22.86 9.15 13.04
CA ILE A 319 -24.16 9.83 13.18
C ILE A 319 -24.23 10.67 14.45
N VAL A 320 -23.75 10.15 15.59
CA VAL A 320 -23.76 10.87 16.87
C VAL A 320 -22.82 12.08 16.86
N LEU A 321 -21.68 12.00 16.15
CA LEU A 321 -20.72 13.09 16.02
C LEU A 321 -21.11 14.12 14.96
N SER A 322 -21.95 13.76 13.99
CA SER A 322 -22.47 14.66 12.94
C SER A 322 -23.74 15.41 13.33
N LEU A 323 -24.31 15.18 14.54
CA LEU A 323 -25.49 15.89 15.02
C LEU A 323 -25.26 17.43 15.00
N PRO A 324 -26.09 18.20 14.28
CA PRO A 324 -25.87 19.63 14.02
C PRO A 324 -25.89 20.50 15.28
N ALA A 325 -25.34 21.70 15.16
CA ALA A 325 -25.18 22.67 16.24
C ALA A 325 -26.49 23.36 16.68
N TRP A 326 -27.64 23.01 16.11
CA TRP A 326 -28.93 23.66 16.34
C TRP A 326 -29.78 23.05 17.47
N PHE A 327 -29.22 22.16 18.30
CA PHE A 327 -29.94 21.64 19.46
C PHE A 327 -30.38 22.78 20.39
N PRO A 328 -31.67 22.86 20.81
CA PRO A 328 -32.16 23.85 21.74
C PRO A 328 -31.33 23.86 23.03
N LYS A 329 -31.10 25.05 23.62
CA LYS A 329 -30.19 25.26 24.76
C LYS A 329 -30.46 24.35 25.97
N GLY A 330 -31.68 23.81 26.13
CA GLY A 330 -32.06 22.86 27.18
C GLY A 330 -31.41 21.47 27.12
N TYR A 331 -30.87 21.03 25.98
CA TYR A 331 -30.33 19.66 25.81
C TYR A 331 -28.80 19.56 25.94
N ARG A 332 -28.14 20.63 26.40
CA ARG A 332 -26.67 20.70 26.50
C ARG A 332 -26.08 19.64 27.46
N ILE A 333 -26.82 19.34 28.53
CA ILE A 333 -26.43 18.35 29.54
C ILE A 333 -26.53 16.93 28.97
N ILE A 334 -27.59 16.62 28.23
CA ILE A 334 -27.79 15.31 27.57
C ILE A 334 -26.73 15.09 26.48
N LYS A 335 -26.40 16.11 25.69
CA LYS A 335 -25.32 16.04 24.69
C LYS A 335 -23.95 15.77 25.34
N LEU A 336 -23.65 16.44 26.46
CA LEU A 336 -22.41 16.19 27.21
C LEU A 336 -22.41 14.81 27.86
N HIS A 337 -23.56 14.33 28.34
CA HIS A 337 -23.70 13.00 28.95
C HIS A 337 -23.54 11.88 27.90
N VAL A 338 -24.20 11.97 26.74
CA VAL A 338 -24.04 11.03 25.62
C VAL A 338 -22.61 11.05 25.09
N ARG A 339 -22.01 12.23 24.91
CA ARG A 339 -20.62 12.36 24.45
C ARG A 339 -19.61 11.80 25.45
N ARG A 340 -19.84 11.98 26.76
CA ARG A 340 -18.99 11.46 27.84
C ARG A 340 -19.15 9.94 27.98
N LYS A 341 -20.37 9.41 27.81
CA LYS A 341 -20.67 7.96 27.84
C LYS A 341 -20.14 7.21 26.61
N PHE A 342 -20.11 7.85 25.43
CA PHE A 342 -19.52 7.28 24.19
C PHE A 342 -18.01 7.54 24.02
N MET A 343 -17.41 8.44 24.82
CA MET A 343 -15.96 8.72 24.82
C MET A 343 -15.16 7.73 25.67
N HIS A 344 -15.80 6.98 26.58
CA HIS A 344 -15.14 5.84 27.19
C HIS A 344 -14.94 4.76 26.13
N LYS A 345 -13.67 4.46 25.83
CA LYS A 345 -13.20 3.52 24.79
C LYS A 345 -13.88 2.15 24.93
N THR A 346 -14.97 1.94 24.20
CA THR A 346 -15.42 0.60 23.82
C THR A 346 -14.97 0.35 22.38
N ALA A 347 -13.68 0.12 22.19
CA ALA A 347 -13.24 -0.63 21.02
C ALA A 347 -13.47 -2.10 21.38
N LEU A 348 -14.31 -2.81 20.62
CA LEU A 348 -14.31 -4.27 20.69
C LEU A 348 -12.93 -4.71 20.22
N THR A 349 -12.11 -5.02 21.20
CA THR A 349 -10.78 -5.57 21.00
C THR A 349 -10.95 -7.07 21.10
N LEU A 350 -10.63 -7.79 20.03
CA LEU A 350 -10.45 -9.22 20.16
C LEU A 350 -9.23 -9.39 21.07
N TRP A 351 -9.45 -9.89 22.29
CA TRP A 351 -8.39 -10.18 23.26
C TRP A 351 -7.50 -8.98 23.65
N LYS A 352 -8.02 -7.74 23.72
CA LYS A 352 -7.23 -6.50 24.00
C LYS A 352 -6.11 -6.17 23.00
N ILE A 353 -5.76 -7.06 22.07
CA ILE A 353 -4.57 -6.95 21.22
C ILE A 353 -4.93 -6.39 19.84
N TYR A 354 -6.09 -6.75 19.28
CA TYR A 354 -6.45 -6.33 17.93
C TYR A 354 -7.66 -5.41 17.89
N ARG A 355 -7.49 -4.27 17.22
CA ARG A 355 -8.57 -3.37 16.82
C ARG A 355 -9.16 -3.92 15.51
N ILE A 356 -10.43 -4.29 15.53
CA ILE A 356 -11.15 -4.79 14.35
C ILE A 356 -11.45 -3.60 13.44
N ASP A 357 -10.56 -3.35 12.49
CA ASP A 357 -10.69 -2.31 11.46
C ASP A 357 -10.84 -2.99 10.07
N ASN A 358 -11.14 -2.20 9.02
CA ASN A 358 -11.27 -2.69 7.63
C ASN A 358 -10.04 -3.51 7.16
N SER A 359 -8.88 -3.40 7.82
CA SER A 359 -7.68 -4.18 7.53
C SER A 359 -7.88 -5.67 7.79
N LEU A 360 -8.73 -6.02 8.76
CA LEU A 360 -9.12 -7.40 9.05
C LEU A 360 -9.93 -7.99 7.89
N LEU A 361 -10.74 -7.17 7.22
CA LEU A 361 -11.62 -7.61 6.13
C LEU A 361 -10.84 -7.89 4.84
N ILE A 362 -9.82 -7.09 4.52
CA ILE A 362 -8.89 -7.42 3.43
C ILE A 362 -7.98 -8.58 3.81
N SER A 363 -7.54 -8.67 5.06
CA SER A 363 -6.83 -9.85 5.54
C SER A 363 -7.67 -11.10 5.27
N ALA A 364 -8.97 -11.06 5.61
CA ALA A 364 -9.97 -12.12 5.41
C ALA A 364 -10.23 -12.47 3.92
N ILE A 365 -10.37 -11.46 3.06
CA ILE A 365 -10.58 -11.67 1.61
C ILE A 365 -9.32 -12.23 0.97
N SER A 366 -8.15 -11.72 1.36
CA SER A 366 -6.85 -12.27 0.95
C SER A 366 -6.70 -13.71 1.45
N THR A 367 -7.23 -14.05 2.63
CA THR A 367 -7.29 -15.43 3.14
C THR A 367 -8.12 -16.30 2.23
N LEU A 368 -9.32 -15.82 1.87
CA LEU A 368 -10.29 -16.57 1.10
C LEU A 368 -9.76 -16.89 -0.30
N ILE A 369 -9.14 -15.91 -0.95
CA ILE A 369 -8.57 -16.06 -2.30
C ILE A 369 -7.33 -16.95 -2.26
N SER A 370 -6.40 -16.72 -1.32
CA SER A 370 -5.16 -17.50 -1.22
C SER A 370 -5.45 -18.96 -0.87
N TYR A 371 -6.43 -19.20 0.01
CA TYR A 371 -6.85 -20.55 0.38
C TYR A 371 -7.61 -21.23 -0.78
N GLY A 372 -8.49 -20.53 -1.49
CA GLY A 372 -9.20 -21.07 -2.65
C GLY A 372 -8.25 -21.53 -3.76
N ILE A 373 -7.17 -20.78 -4.01
CA ILE A 373 -6.11 -21.17 -4.96
C ILE A 373 -5.34 -22.39 -4.45
N LEU A 374 -4.96 -22.40 -3.17
CA LEU A 374 -4.19 -23.51 -2.57
C LEU A 374 -4.96 -24.83 -2.57
N VAL A 375 -6.24 -24.82 -2.20
CA VAL A 375 -7.10 -26.02 -2.19
C VAL A 375 -7.34 -26.49 -3.63
N GLY A 376 -7.54 -25.57 -4.58
CA GLY A 376 -7.74 -25.90 -5.99
C GLY A 376 -6.52 -26.55 -6.64
N THR A 377 -5.30 -26.17 -6.24
CA THR A 377 -4.06 -26.77 -6.77
C THR A 377 -3.73 -28.10 -6.11
N LEU A 378 -3.94 -28.24 -4.79
CA LEU A 378 -3.68 -29.48 -4.05
C LEU A 378 -4.65 -30.60 -4.43
N GLY A 379 -5.94 -30.31 -4.62
CA GLY A 379 -6.92 -31.32 -5.06
C GLY A 379 -6.63 -31.91 -6.44
N ARG A 380 -5.90 -31.18 -7.30
CA ARG A 380 -5.52 -31.66 -8.63
C ARG A 380 -4.35 -32.64 -8.63
N VAL A 381 -3.42 -32.51 -7.67
CA VAL A 381 -2.25 -33.39 -7.53
C VAL A 381 -2.63 -34.76 -6.94
N GLN A 382 -3.69 -34.81 -6.14
CA GLN A 382 -4.17 -36.07 -5.55
C GLN A 382 -4.88 -36.97 -6.57
N ASN A 383 -5.66 -36.39 -7.50
CA ASN A 383 -6.34 -37.16 -8.55
C ASN A 383 -5.36 -37.76 -9.58
N SER A 384 -4.22 -37.14 -9.83
CA SER A 384 -3.21 -37.71 -10.75
C SER A 384 -2.45 -38.89 -10.16
N ASN A 385 -2.42 -39.03 -8.82
CA ASN A 385 -1.71 -40.12 -8.15
C ASN A 385 -2.62 -41.31 -7.80
N SER A 386 -3.95 -41.19 -7.99
CA SER A 386 -4.91 -42.28 -7.78
C SER A 386 -5.26 -43.06 -9.06
N GLU A 387 -4.78 -42.62 -10.21
CA GLU A 387 -4.97 -43.30 -11.51
C GLU A 387 -3.74 -44.12 -11.96
N HIS A 388 -2.74 -44.25 -11.07
CA HIS A 388 -1.63 -45.20 -11.16
C HIS A 388 -1.64 -46.10 -9.93
#